data_AF-A0A0G2FBG3-F1
#
_entry.id   AF-A0A0G2FBG3-F1
#
_cell.length_a   1.000
_cell.length_b   1.000
_cell.length_c   1.000
_cell.angle_alpha   90.00
_cell.angle_beta   90.00
_cell.angle_gamma   90.00
#
_symmetry.space_group_name_H-M   'P 1'
#
loop_
_entity.id
_entity.type
_entity.pdbx_description
1 polymer ?
#
loop_
_entity_poly.entity_id
_entity_poly.type
_entity_poly.pdbx_seq_one_letter_code
_entity_poly.pdbx_strand_id
1 'polypeptide(L)'
;MTAAQTHKEEIDNNTYVNLVMKPKFIRAPITEAGRVAYLGESSNLTLLVNDRQGAADVVHYPLPENVRGSRARLTELDNVEIDILHQRGAFLLPPRSLCDELIDSYFKWIHPIVPVINRTRFMRQYGDPKNPPSLLLLQAILLAGSRVCNNPQLMDANGSTTPAALTFYKRAKALYDASYEDDRMTIVQSLLLMGWYWEGPEDVTKNVFYWSRVATIVAQGSGMHRSVEGSQLSRADKRLWKRIWWTLFTRDRSVAVALGRPVHINLDDSDVEMLTEDDFVEDEDGRPSEYPPDPIHVHFFLQYVKLCEIMGLVLSQQYSVTQDRIRTCMVALKDVSRVWLVGKMVSTLFEAILGNRTLEERLQKAAGKRHSKFQRSMQQLEQHAHDQQQHHQQQMRESAKRKYDDMAIDFSVSTPTPQESHIRI
;
A
#
# COMPACT_ATOMS: atom_id res chain seq x y z
N MET A 1 -45.82 12.29 -39.81
CA MET A 1 -44.42 12.33 -40.30
C MET A 1 -44.29 11.25 -41.36
N THR A 2 -43.82 11.60 -42.54
CA THR A 2 -43.65 10.64 -43.66
C THR A 2 -42.50 9.68 -43.37
N ALA A 3 -42.55 8.43 -43.86
CA ALA A 3 -41.52 7.40 -43.63
C ALA A 3 -40.08 7.84 -43.97
N ALA A 4 -39.92 8.82 -44.87
CA ALA A 4 -38.63 9.43 -45.21
C ALA A 4 -38.08 10.39 -44.14
N GLN A 5 -38.94 10.99 -43.30
CA GLN A 5 -38.54 11.87 -42.19
C GLN A 5 -38.08 11.07 -40.97
N THR A 6 -38.76 9.96 -40.66
CA THR A 6 -38.33 9.02 -39.61
C THR A 6 -37.00 8.34 -39.95
N HIS A 7 -36.80 7.95 -41.21
CA HIS A 7 -35.53 7.34 -41.65
C HIS A 7 -34.37 8.34 -41.66
N LYS A 8 -34.64 9.64 -41.85
CA LYS A 8 -33.62 10.71 -41.80
C LYS A 8 -33.28 11.08 -40.35
N GLU A 9 -34.26 11.13 -39.46
CA GLU A 9 -34.04 11.31 -38.01
C GLU A 9 -33.30 10.12 -37.38
N GLU A 10 -33.59 8.87 -37.78
CA GLU A 10 -32.83 7.70 -37.33
C GLU A 10 -31.37 7.73 -37.79
N ILE A 11 -31.10 8.16 -39.04
CA ILE A 11 -29.73 8.30 -39.55
C ILE A 11 -29.00 9.44 -38.83
N ASP A 12 -29.66 10.58 -38.59
CA ASP A 12 -29.04 11.72 -37.89
C ASP A 12 -28.79 11.41 -36.41
N ASN A 13 -29.70 10.71 -35.72
CA ASN A 13 -29.49 10.25 -34.35
C ASN A 13 -28.37 9.22 -34.26
N ASN A 14 -28.31 8.23 -35.15
CA ASN A 14 -27.21 7.27 -35.17
C ASN A 14 -25.88 7.95 -35.50
N THR A 15 -25.89 8.98 -36.35
CA THR A 15 -24.68 9.73 -36.70
C THR A 15 -24.21 10.56 -35.51
N TYR A 16 -25.11 11.22 -34.78
CA TYR A 16 -24.76 11.97 -33.56
C TYR A 16 -24.26 11.08 -32.43
N VAL A 17 -24.91 9.94 -32.18
CA VAL A 17 -24.48 8.95 -31.17
C VAL A 17 -23.09 8.41 -31.52
N ASN A 18 -22.82 8.09 -32.80
CA ASN A 18 -21.51 7.62 -33.26
C ASN A 18 -20.43 8.73 -33.31
N LEU A 19 -20.81 10.01 -33.43
CA LEU A 19 -19.86 11.13 -33.42
C LEU A 19 -19.39 11.46 -32.00
N VAL A 20 -20.26 11.29 -31.00
CA VAL A 20 -19.98 11.57 -29.58
C VAL A 20 -19.41 10.33 -28.84
N MET A 21 -19.76 9.10 -29.24
CA MET A 21 -19.28 7.85 -28.63
C MET A 21 -17.98 7.27 -29.26
N LYS A 22 -16.87 8.01 -29.20
CA LYS A 22 -15.54 7.53 -29.66
C LYS A 22 -14.56 7.39 -28.49
N PRO A 23 -14.81 6.45 -27.56
CA PRO A 23 -14.50 5.05 -27.84
C PRO A 23 -15.60 4.07 -27.40
N LYS A 24 -15.77 2.97 -28.14
CA LYS A 24 -16.54 1.81 -27.67
C LYS A 24 -15.75 1.14 -26.54
N PHE A 25 -16.03 1.49 -25.29
CA PHE A 25 -15.60 0.70 -24.14
C PHE A 25 -16.41 -0.60 -24.15
N ILE A 26 -15.87 -1.61 -24.82
CA ILE A 26 -16.49 -2.94 -24.87
C ILE A 26 -16.14 -3.62 -23.54
N ARG A 27 -17.12 -4.24 -22.89
CA ARG A 27 -16.86 -5.18 -21.79
C ARG A 27 -16.10 -6.38 -22.37
N ALA A 28 -14.78 -6.32 -22.31
CA ALA A 28 -13.89 -7.41 -22.67
C ALA A 28 -13.04 -7.79 -21.45
N PRO A 29 -12.56 -9.03 -21.37
CA PRO A 29 -11.73 -9.46 -20.24
C PRO A 29 -10.46 -8.61 -20.18
N ILE A 30 -10.09 -8.19 -18.97
CA ILE A 30 -8.86 -7.44 -18.74
C ILE A 30 -7.70 -8.44 -18.75
N THR A 31 -6.84 -8.34 -19.76
CA THR A 31 -5.68 -9.21 -19.95
C THR A 31 -4.36 -8.49 -19.70
N GLU A 32 -4.34 -7.16 -19.75
CA GLU A 32 -3.15 -6.33 -19.56
C GLU A 32 -3.38 -5.26 -18.49
N ALA A 33 -2.58 -5.30 -17.43
CA ALA A 33 -2.82 -4.48 -16.25
C ALA A 33 -2.58 -2.97 -16.47
N GLY A 34 -1.62 -2.59 -17.32
CA GLY A 34 -1.39 -1.18 -17.64
C GLY A 34 -2.35 -0.59 -18.68
N ARG A 35 -3.23 -1.40 -19.28
CA ARG A 35 -4.21 -0.98 -20.31
C ARG A 35 -5.65 -1.00 -19.78
N VAL A 36 -5.85 -0.54 -18.55
CA VAL A 36 -7.17 -0.58 -17.87
C VAL A 36 -7.68 0.82 -17.58
N ALA A 37 -8.85 1.16 -18.11
CA ALA A 37 -9.61 2.36 -17.75
C ALA A 37 -10.55 2.08 -16.57
N TYR A 38 -10.75 3.07 -15.72
CA TYR A 38 -11.70 3.02 -14.63
C TYR A 38 -12.88 3.94 -14.89
N LEU A 39 -14.09 3.41 -14.73
CA LEU A 39 -15.34 4.16 -14.71
C LEU A 39 -16.06 3.81 -13.41
N GLY A 40 -16.01 4.73 -12.46
CA GLY A 40 -16.72 4.57 -11.18
C GLY A 40 -18.23 4.47 -11.38
N GLU A 41 -18.91 3.85 -10.40
CA GLU A 41 -20.34 3.57 -10.42
C GLU A 41 -21.18 4.87 -10.48
N SER A 42 -20.64 5.97 -9.95
CA SER A 42 -21.25 7.30 -9.97
C SER A 42 -21.05 8.06 -11.29
N SER A 43 -20.25 7.53 -12.23
CA SER A 43 -19.98 8.19 -13.51
C SER A 43 -21.18 8.07 -14.45
N ASN A 44 -21.63 9.20 -15.03
CA ASN A 44 -22.65 9.19 -16.08
C ASN A 44 -22.22 8.39 -17.32
N LEU A 45 -20.90 8.22 -17.54
CA LEU A 45 -20.38 7.37 -18.62
C LEU A 45 -20.70 5.89 -18.39
N THR A 46 -20.80 5.45 -17.13
CA THR A 46 -21.20 4.08 -16.77
C THR A 46 -22.61 3.76 -17.27
N LEU A 47 -23.52 4.74 -17.30
CA LEU A 47 -24.86 4.58 -17.89
C LEU A 47 -24.84 4.38 -19.41
N LEU A 48 -23.81 4.90 -20.09
CA LEU A 48 -23.65 4.77 -21.54
C LEU A 48 -22.94 3.45 -21.92
N VAL A 49 -22.11 2.93 -21.02
CA VAL A 49 -21.33 1.70 -21.24
C VAL A 49 -22.05 0.45 -20.72
N ASN A 50 -22.96 0.59 -19.76
CA ASN A 50 -23.80 -0.51 -19.30
C ASN A 50 -24.84 -0.89 -20.36
N ASP A 51 -24.58 -1.98 -21.07
CA ASP A 51 -25.61 -2.72 -21.77
C ASP A 51 -26.64 -3.25 -20.74
N ARG A 52 -27.92 -3.25 -21.10
CA ARG A 52 -29.09 -3.46 -20.23
C ARG A 52 -29.13 -4.82 -19.49
N GLN A 53 -28.10 -5.66 -19.63
CA GLN A 53 -28.03 -7.04 -19.13
C GLN A 53 -26.81 -7.34 -18.24
N GLY A 54 -25.97 -6.36 -17.92
CA GLY A 54 -24.72 -6.60 -17.17
C GLY A 54 -24.81 -6.33 -15.66
N ALA A 55 -24.07 -7.12 -14.85
CA ALA A 55 -23.88 -6.86 -13.42
C ALA A 55 -23.32 -5.44 -13.19
N ALA A 56 -23.82 -4.76 -12.16
CA ALA A 56 -23.53 -3.37 -11.81
C ALA A 56 -22.12 -3.12 -11.22
N ASP A 57 -21.33 -4.19 -11.04
CA ASP A 57 -20.09 -4.20 -10.25
C ASP A 57 -18.80 -4.11 -11.10
N VAL A 58 -18.93 -3.97 -12.43
CA VAL A 58 -17.78 -3.88 -13.34
C VAL A 58 -17.35 -2.43 -13.52
N VAL A 59 -16.23 -2.07 -12.89
CA VAL A 59 -15.67 -0.69 -12.91
C VAL A 59 -14.40 -0.55 -13.76
N HIS A 60 -13.81 -1.67 -14.17
CA HIS A 60 -12.63 -1.70 -15.02
C HIS A 60 -12.99 -2.09 -16.45
N TYR A 61 -12.43 -1.36 -17.41
CA TYR A 61 -12.67 -1.54 -18.83
C TYR A 61 -11.33 -1.60 -19.57
N PRO A 62 -11.11 -2.58 -20.47
CA PRO A 62 -9.90 -2.61 -21.26
C PRO A 62 -9.85 -1.39 -22.19
N LEU A 63 -8.69 -0.76 -22.27
CA LEU A 63 -8.44 0.24 -23.30
C LEU A 63 -8.33 -0.47 -24.65
N PRO A 64 -9.00 0.02 -25.70
CA PRO A 64 -8.70 -0.43 -27.06
C PRO A 64 -7.22 -0.19 -27.39
N GLU A 65 -6.60 -1.10 -28.15
CA GLU A 65 -5.19 -1.00 -28.57
C GLU A 65 -4.85 0.38 -29.21
N ASN A 66 -5.84 0.99 -29.86
CA ASN A 66 -5.73 2.30 -30.53
C ASN A 66 -5.95 3.52 -29.60
N VAL A 67 -6.36 3.32 -28.35
CA VAL A 67 -6.60 4.40 -27.36
C VAL A 67 -5.37 4.50 -26.44
N ARG A 68 -4.26 4.96 -27.01
CA ARG A 68 -3.10 5.46 -26.25
C ARG A 68 -3.40 6.87 -25.75
N GLY A 69 -4.26 6.97 -24.73
CA GLY A 69 -4.77 8.25 -24.23
C GLY A 69 -5.50 9.09 -25.30
N SER A 70 -6.18 10.16 -24.89
CA SER A 70 -6.97 11.01 -25.80
C SER A 70 -6.13 11.87 -26.76
N ARG A 71 -4.89 11.48 -27.06
CA ARG A 71 -3.97 12.15 -27.98
C ARG A 71 -3.31 11.24 -29.02
N ALA A 72 -3.65 9.94 -29.09
CA ALA A 72 -3.15 8.99 -30.10
C ALA A 72 -3.50 9.31 -31.57
N ARG A 73 -4.11 10.47 -31.86
CA ARG A 73 -4.31 10.99 -33.22
C ARG A 73 -3.42 12.21 -33.56
N LEU A 74 -2.42 12.48 -32.72
CA LEU A 74 -1.17 13.15 -33.09
C LEU A 74 -0.12 12.04 -33.09
N THR A 75 0.06 11.46 -34.26
CA THR A 75 0.90 10.30 -34.58
C THR A 75 2.34 10.44 -34.11
N GLU A 76 2.82 9.48 -33.30
CA GLU A 76 4.20 9.45 -32.77
C GLU A 76 4.49 10.72 -31.93
N LEU A 77 5.47 10.70 -31.03
CA LEU A 77 5.92 11.96 -30.42
C LEU A 77 6.32 12.86 -31.59
N ASP A 78 5.76 14.07 -31.70
CA ASP A 78 6.13 14.99 -32.77
C ASP A 78 7.66 15.12 -32.77
N ASN A 79 8.30 15.24 -33.94
CA ASN A 79 9.76 15.33 -34.06
C ASN A 79 10.31 16.43 -33.13
N VAL A 80 9.54 17.50 -32.93
CA VAL A 80 9.83 18.57 -31.97
C VAL A 80 9.93 18.06 -30.52
N GLU A 81 9.02 17.20 -30.09
CA GLU A 81 9.01 16.63 -28.74
C GLU A 81 10.17 15.65 -28.55
N ILE A 82 10.48 14.85 -29.57
CA ILE A 82 11.68 13.99 -29.59
C ILE A 82 12.95 14.83 -29.51
N ASP A 83 13.07 15.93 -30.23
CA ASP A 83 14.22 16.82 -30.19
C ASP A 83 14.37 17.48 -28.81
N ILE A 84 13.27 17.88 -28.17
CA ILE A 84 13.27 18.40 -26.79
C ILE A 84 13.78 17.32 -25.82
N LEU A 85 13.37 16.07 -25.98
CA LEU A 85 13.83 14.96 -25.14
C LEU A 85 15.34 14.69 -25.33
N HIS A 86 15.86 14.78 -26.56
CA HIS A 86 17.29 14.69 -26.83
C HIS A 86 18.06 15.85 -26.16
N GLN A 87 17.58 17.08 -26.27
CA GLN A 87 18.21 18.25 -25.64
C GLN A 87 18.18 18.17 -24.11
N ARG A 88 17.13 17.60 -23.52
CA ARG A 88 17.06 17.32 -22.07
C ARG A 88 17.90 16.11 -21.64
N GLY A 89 18.49 15.39 -22.59
CA GLY A 89 19.28 14.19 -22.35
C GLY A 89 18.45 13.03 -21.80
N ALA A 90 17.14 12.99 -22.07
CA ALA A 90 16.21 12.00 -21.52
C ALA A 90 16.59 10.55 -21.88
N PHE A 91 17.16 10.36 -23.08
CA PHE A 91 17.62 9.05 -23.60
C PHE A 91 19.00 8.63 -23.11
N LEU A 92 19.72 9.50 -22.41
CA LEU A 92 21.07 9.20 -21.95
C LEU A 92 21.02 8.32 -20.69
N LEU A 93 21.79 7.23 -20.74
CA LEU A 93 22.05 6.35 -19.61
C LEU A 93 23.54 6.42 -19.23
N PRO A 94 23.88 6.26 -17.93
CA PRO A 94 25.27 6.08 -17.52
C PRO A 94 25.92 4.83 -18.13
N PRO A 95 27.25 4.64 -17.96
CA PRO A 95 27.90 3.38 -18.28
C PRO A 95 27.18 2.19 -17.63
N ARG A 96 27.15 1.04 -18.32
CA ARG A 96 26.41 -0.15 -17.88
C ARG A 96 26.76 -0.56 -16.44
N SER A 97 28.04 -0.55 -16.08
CA SER A 97 28.51 -0.88 -14.73
C SER A 97 27.91 0.01 -13.65
N LEU A 98 27.77 1.30 -13.91
CA LEU A 98 27.15 2.23 -12.97
C LEU A 98 25.63 2.03 -12.91
N CYS A 99 24.99 1.71 -14.04
CA CYS A 99 23.57 1.35 -14.05
C CYS A 99 23.32 0.08 -13.21
N ASP A 100 24.16 -0.95 -13.36
CA ASP A 100 24.05 -2.20 -12.61
C ASP A 100 24.15 -1.94 -11.09
N GLU A 101 25.14 -1.14 -10.65
CA GLU A 101 25.32 -0.79 -9.23
C GLU A 101 24.13 0.01 -8.67
N LEU A 102 23.58 0.95 -9.45
CA LEU A 102 22.41 1.74 -9.06
C LEU A 102 21.15 0.87 -8.94
N ILE A 103 20.93 -0.05 -9.88
CA ILE A 103 19.80 -0.98 -9.88
C ILE A 103 19.91 -1.95 -8.70
N ASP A 104 21.10 -2.49 -8.44
CA ASP A 104 21.35 -3.36 -7.28
C ASP A 104 21.12 -2.60 -5.97
N SER A 105 21.56 -1.35 -5.89
CA SER A 105 21.32 -0.50 -4.71
C SER A 105 19.83 -0.23 -4.49
N TYR A 106 19.06 -0.02 -5.56
CA TYR A 106 17.60 0.12 -5.49
C TYR A 106 16.95 -1.16 -4.94
N PHE A 107 17.24 -2.33 -5.51
CA PHE A 107 16.63 -3.59 -5.08
C PHE A 107 17.05 -3.98 -3.66
N LYS A 108 18.24 -3.58 -3.23
CA LYS A 108 18.74 -3.86 -1.89
C LYS A 108 18.10 -2.97 -0.82
N TRP A 109 18.00 -1.67 -1.06
CA TRP A 109 17.69 -0.70 0.01
C TRP A 109 16.31 -0.05 -0.11
N ILE A 110 15.72 -0.01 -1.30
CA ILE A 110 14.47 0.72 -1.55
C ILE A 110 13.31 -0.23 -1.79
N HIS A 111 13.52 -1.25 -2.62
CA HIS A 111 12.48 -2.25 -2.95
C HIS A 111 11.84 -2.93 -1.72
N PRO A 112 12.56 -3.24 -0.62
CA PRO A 112 11.92 -3.78 0.59
C PRO A 112 10.86 -2.88 1.22
N ILE A 113 10.98 -1.57 1.00
CA ILE A 113 10.03 -0.56 1.49
C ILE A 113 9.04 -0.19 0.38
N VAL A 114 9.42 -0.28 -0.89
CA VAL A 114 8.61 0.08 -2.08
C VAL A 114 8.56 -1.12 -3.06
N PRO A 115 7.87 -2.22 -2.73
CA PRO A 115 7.91 -3.47 -3.50
C PRO A 115 7.02 -3.41 -4.76
N VAL A 116 7.16 -2.34 -5.55
CA VAL A 116 6.27 -2.01 -6.67
C VAL A 116 6.74 -2.55 -8.01
N ILE A 117 7.90 -3.21 -8.05
CA ILE A 117 8.50 -3.76 -9.28
C ILE A 117 8.63 -5.27 -9.11
N ASN A 118 8.30 -6.04 -10.15
CA ASN A 118 8.69 -7.45 -10.25
C ASN A 118 10.17 -7.51 -10.64
N ARG A 119 11.05 -7.88 -9.70
CA ARG A 119 12.52 -7.87 -9.91
C ARG A 119 12.92 -8.83 -11.02
N THR A 120 12.37 -10.04 -11.03
CA THR A 120 12.68 -11.06 -12.05
C THR A 120 12.32 -10.58 -13.45
N ARG A 121 11.10 -10.07 -13.65
CA ARG A 121 10.67 -9.51 -14.94
C ARG A 121 11.57 -8.35 -15.37
N PHE A 122 11.86 -7.42 -14.45
CA PHE A 122 12.67 -6.24 -14.72
C PHE A 122 14.11 -6.61 -15.11
N MET A 123 14.79 -7.45 -14.33
CA MET A 123 16.19 -7.83 -14.58
C MET A 123 16.34 -8.60 -15.88
N ARG A 124 15.36 -9.44 -16.23
CA ARG A 124 15.33 -10.13 -17.52
C ARG A 124 15.21 -9.16 -18.70
N GLN A 125 14.29 -8.19 -18.62
CA GLN A 125 14.17 -7.13 -19.63
C GLN A 125 15.45 -6.29 -19.71
N TYR A 126 16.04 -5.94 -18.58
CA TYR A 126 17.26 -5.15 -18.53
C TYR A 126 18.48 -5.88 -19.14
N GLY A 127 18.46 -7.22 -19.14
CA GLY A 127 19.43 -8.07 -19.83
C GLY A 127 19.12 -8.33 -21.31
N ASP A 128 17.93 -7.96 -21.80
CA ASP A 128 17.49 -8.21 -23.18
C ASP A 128 17.44 -6.90 -23.99
N PRO A 129 18.42 -6.65 -24.90
CA PRO A 129 18.42 -5.46 -25.74
C PRO A 129 17.22 -5.36 -26.69
N LYS A 130 16.52 -6.47 -26.97
CA LYS A 130 15.36 -6.50 -27.87
C LYS A 130 14.05 -6.16 -27.15
N ASN A 131 14.03 -6.30 -25.82
CA ASN A 131 12.86 -6.03 -25.00
C ASN A 131 13.27 -5.34 -23.68
N PRO A 132 13.88 -4.14 -23.76
CA PRO A 132 14.35 -3.42 -22.59
C PRO A 132 13.17 -2.94 -21.73
N PRO A 133 13.40 -2.67 -20.43
CA PRO A 133 12.38 -2.07 -19.59
C PRO A 133 12.06 -0.64 -20.08
N SER A 134 10.91 -0.12 -19.65
CA SER A 134 10.55 1.28 -19.89
C SER A 134 11.68 2.22 -19.48
N LEU A 135 12.03 3.14 -20.38
CA LEU A 135 13.06 4.13 -20.11
C LEU A 135 12.64 5.08 -18.98
N LEU A 136 11.35 5.43 -18.88
CA LEU A 136 10.82 6.24 -17.79
C LEU A 136 11.06 5.54 -16.44
N LEU A 137 10.70 4.26 -16.36
CA LEU A 137 10.90 3.46 -15.16
C LEU A 137 12.37 3.27 -14.83
N LEU A 138 13.22 3.02 -15.84
CA LEU A 138 14.65 2.87 -15.65
C LEU A 138 15.26 4.16 -15.09
N GLN A 139 14.97 5.34 -15.65
CA GLN A 139 15.46 6.61 -15.11
C GLN A 139 14.97 6.85 -13.66
N ALA A 140 13.74 6.45 -13.33
CA ALA A 140 13.20 6.55 -11.98
C ALA A 140 13.89 5.60 -10.98
N ILE A 141 14.24 4.38 -11.40
CA ILE A 141 15.05 3.44 -10.62
C ILE A 141 16.47 3.97 -10.42
N LEU A 142 17.10 4.52 -11.46
CA LEU A 142 18.45 5.12 -11.35
C LEU A 142 18.45 6.31 -10.40
N LEU A 143 17.41 7.16 -10.45
CA LEU A 143 17.19 8.22 -9.47
C LEU A 143 17.14 7.66 -8.04
N ALA A 144 16.24 6.71 -7.79
CA ALA A 144 16.05 6.13 -6.47
C ALA A 144 17.35 5.47 -5.97
N GLY A 145 17.98 4.65 -6.81
CA GLY A 145 19.26 4.00 -6.54
C GLY A 145 20.39 4.98 -6.24
N SER A 146 20.45 6.13 -6.91
CA SER A 146 21.52 7.13 -6.70
C SER A 146 21.51 7.75 -5.30
N ARG A 147 20.37 7.71 -4.60
CA ARG A 147 20.24 8.22 -3.23
C ARG A 147 20.73 7.24 -2.16
N VAL A 148 20.93 5.98 -2.52
CA VAL A 148 21.32 4.89 -1.60
C VAL A 148 22.60 4.17 -2.04
N CYS A 149 23.16 4.54 -3.19
CA CYS A 149 24.40 4.04 -3.73
C CYS A 149 25.59 4.85 -3.20
N ASN A 150 26.66 4.15 -2.81
CA ASN A 150 27.89 4.75 -2.24
C ASN A 150 29.02 4.82 -3.28
N ASN A 151 28.71 5.08 -4.55
CA ASN A 151 29.72 5.24 -5.59
C ASN A 151 30.25 6.68 -5.64
N PRO A 152 31.56 6.92 -5.50
CA PRO A 152 32.15 8.26 -5.58
C PRO A 152 31.90 9.00 -6.91
N GLN A 153 31.67 8.28 -8.02
CA GLN A 153 31.34 8.89 -9.32
C GLN A 153 29.99 9.63 -9.33
N LEU A 154 29.11 9.33 -8.36
CA LEU A 154 27.82 10.00 -8.21
C LEU A 154 27.91 11.28 -7.36
N MET A 155 29.03 11.48 -6.69
CA MET A 155 29.20 12.50 -5.65
C MET A 155 29.84 13.76 -6.22
N ASP A 156 29.39 14.92 -5.76
CA ASP A 156 30.06 16.19 -5.98
C ASP A 156 31.26 16.38 -5.04
N ALA A 157 31.91 17.55 -5.10
CA ALA A 157 33.03 17.91 -4.25
C ALA A 157 32.74 17.85 -2.74
N ASN A 158 31.46 17.86 -2.34
CA ASN A 158 31.01 17.80 -0.96
C ASN A 158 30.54 16.38 -0.56
N GLY A 159 30.69 15.38 -1.43
CA GLY A 159 30.23 14.02 -1.20
C GLY A 159 28.71 13.82 -1.43
N SER A 160 28.02 14.80 -2.01
CA SER A 160 26.56 14.76 -2.20
C SER A 160 26.20 14.10 -3.52
N THR A 161 25.27 13.14 -3.49
CA THR A 161 24.69 12.51 -4.70
C THR A 161 23.58 13.34 -5.35
N THR A 162 23.30 14.53 -4.82
CA THR A 162 22.19 15.39 -5.26
C THR A 162 22.29 15.78 -6.74
N PRO A 163 23.46 16.12 -7.32
CA PRO A 163 23.54 16.43 -8.76
C PRO A 163 23.24 15.23 -9.67
N ALA A 164 23.66 14.02 -9.27
CA ALA A 164 23.32 12.80 -10.00
C ALA A 164 21.80 12.53 -9.92
N ALA A 165 21.22 12.60 -8.72
CA ALA A 165 19.78 12.47 -8.52
C ALA A 165 18.99 13.51 -9.34
N LEU A 166 19.42 14.78 -9.34
CA LEU A 166 18.83 15.84 -10.15
C LEU A 166 18.82 15.50 -11.64
N THR A 167 19.91 14.90 -12.13
CA THR A 167 20.05 14.50 -13.54
C THR A 167 19.02 13.42 -13.88
N PHE A 168 18.95 12.34 -13.12
CA PHE A 168 17.98 11.26 -13.34
C PHE A 168 16.54 11.76 -13.20
N TYR A 169 16.27 12.60 -12.20
CA TYR A 169 14.97 13.22 -12.00
C TYR A 169 14.53 14.05 -13.22
N LYS A 170 15.40 14.94 -13.73
CA LYS A 170 15.09 15.76 -14.92
C LYS A 170 14.82 14.91 -16.15
N ARG A 171 15.56 13.82 -16.35
CA ARG A 171 15.36 12.87 -17.45
C ARG A 171 14.02 12.13 -17.33
N ALA A 172 13.73 11.55 -16.16
CA ALA A 172 12.45 10.89 -15.89
C ALA A 172 11.27 11.86 -16.04
N LYS A 173 11.38 13.08 -15.48
CA LYS A 173 10.34 14.09 -15.59
C LYS A 173 10.10 14.51 -17.04
N ALA A 174 11.14 14.64 -17.86
CA ALA A 174 10.99 14.96 -19.27
C ALA A 174 10.20 13.88 -20.03
N LEU A 175 10.49 12.60 -19.77
CA LEU A 175 9.76 11.47 -20.37
C LEU A 175 8.30 11.44 -19.92
N TYR A 176 8.04 11.70 -18.62
CA TYR A 176 6.68 11.77 -18.09
C TYR A 176 5.88 12.94 -18.68
N ASP A 177 6.46 14.15 -18.70
CA ASP A 177 5.81 15.35 -19.24
C ASP A 177 5.47 15.18 -20.74
N ALA A 178 6.32 14.44 -21.48
CA ALA A 178 6.12 14.13 -22.89
C ALA A 178 5.14 12.97 -23.14
N SER A 179 4.56 12.36 -22.08
CA SER A 179 3.72 11.16 -22.22
C SER A 179 4.42 10.03 -22.98
N TYR A 180 5.73 9.86 -22.77
CA TYR A 180 6.55 8.85 -23.48
C TYR A 180 6.15 7.41 -23.12
N GLU A 181 5.64 7.21 -21.90
CA GLU A 181 5.14 5.92 -21.42
C GLU A 181 3.61 5.88 -21.47
N ASP A 182 3.06 4.76 -21.91
CA ASP A 182 1.61 4.51 -22.03
C ASP A 182 1.10 3.53 -20.96
N ASP A 183 1.97 2.66 -20.44
CA ASP A 183 1.61 1.63 -19.48
C ASP A 183 1.35 2.24 -18.09
N ARG A 184 0.09 2.23 -17.67
CA ARG A 184 -0.35 2.92 -16.44
C ARG A 184 0.31 2.40 -15.17
N MET A 185 0.60 1.10 -15.12
CA MET A 185 1.36 0.52 -14.00
C MET A 185 2.78 1.08 -13.94
N THR A 186 3.45 1.09 -15.08
CA THR A 186 4.80 1.62 -15.24
C THR A 186 4.87 3.10 -14.91
N ILE A 187 3.87 3.88 -15.32
CA ILE A 187 3.74 5.31 -14.96
C ILE A 187 3.63 5.45 -13.44
N VAL A 188 2.71 4.73 -12.77
CA VAL A 188 2.52 4.81 -11.31
C VAL A 188 3.79 4.40 -10.54
N GLN A 189 4.44 3.31 -10.97
CA GLN A 189 5.73 2.88 -10.41
C GLN A 189 6.79 3.97 -10.53
N SER A 190 6.91 4.57 -11.71
CA SER A 190 7.89 5.63 -11.98
C SER A 190 7.62 6.87 -11.13
N LEU A 191 6.36 7.29 -11.02
CA LEU A 191 5.95 8.44 -10.21
C LEU A 191 6.25 8.23 -8.72
N LEU A 192 6.00 7.03 -8.18
CA LEU A 192 6.39 6.69 -6.80
C LEU A 192 7.90 6.87 -6.61
N LEU A 193 8.72 6.36 -7.54
CA LEU A 193 10.18 6.44 -7.46
C LEU A 193 10.74 7.84 -7.72
N MET A 194 10.03 8.69 -8.47
CA MET A 194 10.37 10.11 -8.60
C MET A 194 10.33 10.86 -7.26
N GLY A 195 9.60 10.34 -6.26
CA GLY A 195 9.58 10.86 -4.90
C GLY A 195 10.92 10.78 -4.15
N TRP A 196 11.94 10.10 -4.69
CA TRP A 196 13.30 10.08 -4.13
C TRP A 196 14.12 11.34 -4.41
N TYR A 197 13.56 12.27 -5.20
CA TYR A 197 14.14 13.59 -5.42
C TYR A 197 13.47 14.65 -4.54
N TRP A 198 14.28 15.56 -3.98
CA TRP A 198 13.85 16.84 -3.41
C TRP A 198 15.06 17.79 -3.35
N GLU A 199 14.85 19.09 -3.55
CA GLU A 199 15.91 20.10 -3.44
C GLU A 199 16.11 20.56 -1.98
N GLY A 200 15.01 20.63 -1.23
CA GLY A 200 14.99 21.08 0.16
C GLY A 200 13.63 20.78 0.81
N PRO A 201 13.54 20.93 2.15
CA PRO A 201 12.30 20.71 2.90
C PRO A 201 11.17 21.68 2.51
N GLU A 202 11.49 22.82 1.92
CA GLU A 202 10.55 23.85 1.46
C GLU A 202 9.89 23.56 0.11
N ASP A 203 10.45 22.68 -0.72
CA ASP A 203 9.90 22.39 -2.04
C ASP A 203 8.65 21.51 -1.91
N VAL A 204 7.49 22.04 -2.30
CA VAL A 204 6.19 21.36 -2.25
C VAL A 204 5.75 20.79 -3.61
N THR A 205 6.54 21.00 -4.67
CA THR A 205 6.17 20.68 -6.06
C THR A 205 6.97 19.54 -6.67
N LYS A 206 8.02 19.08 -6.00
CA LYS A 206 8.89 18.00 -6.51
C LYS A 206 9.32 17.00 -5.46
N ASN A 207 8.83 17.10 -4.22
CA ASN A 207 9.20 16.21 -3.13
C ASN A 207 8.38 14.90 -3.10
N VAL A 208 8.69 14.05 -2.13
CA VAL A 208 8.00 12.76 -1.91
C VAL A 208 6.49 12.91 -1.74
N PHE A 209 6.01 13.98 -1.10
CA PHE A 209 4.56 14.23 -0.93
C PHE A 209 3.90 14.51 -2.27
N TYR A 210 4.46 15.41 -3.06
CA TYR A 210 3.94 15.75 -4.39
C TYR A 210 3.86 14.52 -5.29
N TRP A 211 4.97 13.80 -5.46
CA TRP A 211 5.01 12.67 -6.38
C TRP A 211 4.18 11.47 -5.90
N SER A 212 4.11 11.22 -4.59
CA SER A 212 3.19 10.23 -4.04
C SER A 212 1.73 10.60 -4.35
N ARG A 213 1.37 11.89 -4.28
CA ARG A 213 0.01 12.35 -4.61
C ARG A 213 -0.29 12.23 -6.09
N VAL A 214 0.64 12.60 -6.96
CA VAL A 214 0.48 12.42 -8.42
C VAL A 214 0.33 10.94 -8.75
N ALA A 215 1.13 10.05 -8.14
CA ALA A 215 1.01 8.61 -8.31
C ALA A 215 -0.37 8.08 -7.87
N THR A 216 -0.89 8.52 -6.72
CA THR A 216 -2.23 8.14 -6.25
C THR A 216 -3.33 8.60 -7.21
N ILE A 217 -3.25 9.84 -7.73
CA ILE A 217 -4.22 10.37 -8.70
C ILE A 217 -4.24 9.50 -9.97
N VAL A 218 -3.07 9.17 -10.52
CA VAL A 218 -2.98 8.32 -11.72
C VAL A 218 -3.47 6.90 -11.43
N ALA A 219 -3.14 6.34 -10.27
CA ALA A 219 -3.56 5.01 -9.85
C ALA A 219 -5.08 4.92 -9.68
N GLN A 220 -5.71 5.86 -8.98
CA GLN A 220 -7.16 5.93 -8.82
C GLN A 220 -7.87 6.18 -10.16
N GLY A 221 -7.33 7.06 -11.01
CA GLY A 221 -7.82 7.26 -12.38
C GLY A 221 -7.72 6.01 -13.26
N SER A 222 -6.85 5.07 -12.90
CA SER A 222 -6.68 3.76 -13.55
C SER A 222 -7.45 2.64 -12.85
N GLY A 223 -8.11 2.93 -11.72
CA GLY A 223 -8.89 1.95 -10.95
C GLY A 223 -8.06 1.05 -10.04
N MET A 224 -6.82 1.41 -9.74
CA MET A 224 -5.94 0.57 -8.90
C MET A 224 -6.41 0.42 -7.46
N HIS A 225 -7.35 1.26 -7.01
CA HIS A 225 -8.04 1.14 -5.73
C HIS A 225 -9.14 0.07 -5.71
N ARG A 226 -9.43 -0.54 -6.86
CA ARG A 226 -10.45 -1.57 -7.02
C ARG A 226 -9.83 -2.94 -7.25
N SER A 227 -10.46 -3.99 -6.72
CA SER A 227 -10.00 -5.37 -6.87
C SER A 227 -10.02 -5.82 -8.34
N VAL A 228 -9.01 -6.59 -8.71
CA VAL A 228 -8.87 -7.24 -10.02
C VAL A 228 -8.90 -8.76 -9.89
N GLU A 229 -9.31 -9.31 -8.76
CA GLU A 229 -9.26 -10.76 -8.50
C GLU A 229 -10.11 -11.55 -9.51
N GLY A 230 -11.29 -11.02 -9.89
CA GLY A 230 -12.16 -11.60 -10.90
C GLY A 230 -11.73 -11.39 -12.36
N SER A 231 -10.61 -10.70 -12.62
CA SER A 231 -10.13 -10.42 -13.98
C SER A 231 -9.33 -11.58 -14.59
N GLN A 232 -9.01 -11.48 -15.89
CA GLN A 232 -8.14 -12.41 -16.61
C GLN A 232 -6.66 -11.99 -16.61
N LEU A 233 -6.26 -11.09 -15.71
CA LEU A 233 -4.86 -10.75 -15.51
C LEU A 233 -4.07 -11.98 -15.05
N SER A 234 -2.80 -12.04 -15.44
CA SER A 234 -1.88 -13.05 -14.95
C SER A 234 -1.79 -12.98 -13.42
N ARG A 235 -1.45 -14.10 -12.78
CA ARG A 235 -1.27 -14.14 -11.32
C ARG A 235 -0.19 -13.16 -10.87
N ALA A 236 0.90 -13.04 -11.64
CA ALA A 236 1.97 -12.09 -11.38
C ALA A 236 1.48 -10.63 -11.40
N ASP A 237 0.62 -10.27 -12.36
CA ASP A 237 0.10 -8.91 -12.47
C ASP A 237 -0.91 -8.57 -11.37
N LYS A 238 -1.78 -9.50 -10.97
CA LYS A 238 -2.70 -9.31 -9.82
C LYS A 238 -1.93 -9.07 -8.52
N ARG A 239 -0.89 -9.86 -8.27
CA ARG A 239 0.00 -9.69 -7.11
C ARG A 239 0.69 -8.32 -7.15
N LEU A 240 1.26 -7.95 -8.30
CA LEU A 240 1.90 -6.64 -8.49
C LEU A 240 0.93 -5.47 -8.30
N TRP A 241 -0.31 -5.60 -8.79
CA TRP A 241 -1.40 -4.63 -8.60
C TRP A 241 -1.64 -4.34 -7.13
N LYS A 242 -1.81 -5.40 -6.32
CA LYS A 242 -1.99 -5.28 -4.87
C LYS A 242 -0.78 -4.62 -4.21
N ARG A 243 0.46 -5.02 -4.56
CA ARG A 243 1.67 -4.42 -4.01
C ARG A 243 1.77 -2.92 -4.32
N ILE A 244 1.41 -2.49 -5.53
CA ILE A 244 1.38 -1.07 -5.92
C ILE A 244 0.36 -0.29 -5.08
N TRP A 245 -0.88 -0.78 -5.00
CA TRP A 245 -1.94 -0.11 -4.24
C TRP A 245 -1.58 0.07 -2.76
N TRP A 246 -1.13 -0.99 -2.10
CA TRP A 246 -0.75 -0.93 -0.69
C TRP A 246 0.55 -0.15 -0.44
N THR A 247 1.42 -0.03 -1.45
CA THR A 247 2.56 0.91 -1.40
C THR A 247 2.09 2.36 -1.45
N LEU A 248 1.14 2.71 -2.31
CA LEU A 248 0.54 4.05 -2.34
C LEU A 248 -0.12 4.38 -1.00
N PHE A 249 -0.86 3.43 -0.43
CA PHE A 249 -1.47 3.57 0.90
C PHE A 249 -0.43 3.87 1.99
N THR A 250 0.62 3.06 2.10
CA THR A 250 1.66 3.30 3.12
C THR A 250 2.38 4.63 2.93
N ARG A 251 2.58 5.07 1.68
CA ARG A 251 3.21 6.38 1.38
C ARG A 251 2.30 7.53 1.76
N ASP A 252 1.02 7.41 1.47
CA ASP A 252 0.04 8.42 1.85
C ASP A 252 0.03 8.66 3.37
N ARG A 253 0.07 7.59 4.18
CA ARG A 253 0.10 7.70 5.65
C ARG A 253 1.44 8.19 6.18
N SER A 254 2.54 7.56 5.77
CA SER A 254 3.86 7.89 6.32
C SER A 254 4.30 9.30 5.99
N VAL A 255 4.06 9.77 4.76
CA VAL A 255 4.41 11.14 4.36
C VAL A 255 3.46 12.15 5.01
N ALA A 256 2.17 11.84 5.15
CA ALA A 256 1.22 12.66 5.89
C ALA A 256 1.67 12.88 7.35
N VAL A 257 2.09 11.82 8.04
CA VAL A 257 2.64 11.91 9.40
C VAL A 257 3.92 12.74 9.42
N ALA A 258 4.88 12.43 8.55
CA ALA A 258 6.20 13.06 8.57
C ALA A 258 6.17 14.55 8.27
N LEU A 259 5.26 15.01 7.41
CA LEU A 259 5.17 16.41 6.97
C LEU A 259 3.95 17.16 7.53
N GLY A 260 3.17 16.54 8.42
CA GLY A 260 1.95 17.13 8.99
C GLY A 260 0.89 17.47 7.93
N ARG A 261 0.74 16.62 6.90
CA ARG A 261 -0.21 16.83 5.79
C ARG A 261 -1.45 15.94 5.92
N PRO A 262 -2.61 16.34 5.38
CA PRO A 262 -3.79 15.47 5.34
C PRO A 262 -3.56 14.26 4.44
N VAL A 263 -4.06 13.10 4.83
CA VAL A 263 -4.11 11.87 4.02
C VAL A 263 -5.03 12.02 2.80
N HIS A 264 -4.77 11.29 1.71
CA HIS A 264 -5.58 11.31 0.49
C HIS A 264 -6.48 10.09 0.32
N ILE A 265 -5.94 8.91 0.63
CA ILE A 265 -6.61 7.65 0.33
C ILE A 265 -7.66 7.40 1.39
N ASN A 266 -8.89 7.16 0.96
CA ASN A 266 -9.96 6.68 1.81
C ASN A 266 -10.16 5.18 1.54
N LEU A 267 -10.04 4.36 2.58
CA LEU A 267 -10.20 2.91 2.44
C LEU A 267 -11.65 2.51 2.17
N ASP A 268 -12.63 3.34 2.55
CA ASP A 268 -14.05 3.08 2.24
C ASP A 268 -14.33 3.10 0.73
N ASP A 269 -13.47 3.75 -0.06
CA ASP A 269 -13.58 3.79 -1.53
C ASP A 269 -12.83 2.63 -2.20
N SER A 270 -12.14 1.77 -1.43
CA SER A 270 -11.23 0.73 -1.93
C SER A 270 -11.70 -0.68 -1.56
N ASP A 271 -11.57 -1.63 -2.48
CA ASP A 271 -11.88 -3.05 -2.22
C ASP A 271 -10.74 -4.01 -2.62
N VAL A 272 -9.53 -3.49 -2.84
CA VAL A 272 -8.32 -4.31 -3.02
C VAL A 272 -8.05 -5.11 -1.75
N GLU A 273 -7.83 -6.41 -1.90
CA GLU A 273 -7.62 -7.35 -0.81
C GLU A 273 -6.31 -7.04 -0.07
N MET A 274 -6.29 -7.31 1.23
CA MET A 274 -5.09 -7.19 2.04
C MET A 274 -3.95 -8.08 1.49
N LEU A 275 -2.72 -7.61 1.65
CA LEU A 275 -1.53 -8.37 1.21
C LEU A 275 -1.30 -9.61 2.07
N THR A 276 -0.75 -10.62 1.40
CA THR A 276 -0.28 -11.90 1.94
C THR A 276 1.14 -12.16 1.44
N GLU A 277 1.82 -13.17 2.00
CA GLU A 277 3.16 -13.56 1.54
C GLU A 277 3.16 -14.02 0.07
N ASP A 278 2.06 -14.62 -0.41
CA ASP A 278 1.89 -15.05 -1.79
C ASP A 278 2.00 -13.89 -2.79
N ASP A 279 1.60 -12.68 -2.37
CA ASP A 279 1.65 -11.47 -3.20
C ASP A 279 3.08 -11.03 -3.54
N PHE A 280 4.10 -11.61 -2.91
CA PHE A 280 5.52 -11.30 -3.14
C PHE A 280 6.24 -12.34 -3.99
N VAL A 281 5.56 -13.42 -4.40
CA VAL A 281 6.11 -14.40 -5.34
C VAL A 281 6.11 -13.79 -6.73
N GLU A 282 7.30 -13.70 -7.34
CA GLU A 282 7.55 -12.96 -8.58
C GLU A 282 7.69 -13.85 -9.83
N ASP A 283 7.35 -15.14 -9.70
CA ASP A 283 7.30 -16.09 -10.81
C ASP A 283 6.30 -15.63 -11.89
N GLU A 284 6.59 -15.99 -13.13
CA GLU A 284 5.66 -15.83 -14.27
C GLU A 284 5.21 -17.19 -14.79
N ASP A 285 4.18 -17.21 -15.63
CA ASP A 285 3.57 -18.46 -16.10
C ASP A 285 4.62 -19.38 -16.76
N GLY A 286 4.94 -20.47 -16.07
CA GLY A 286 5.94 -21.46 -16.50
C GLY A 286 7.41 -21.04 -16.33
N ARG A 287 7.69 -19.95 -15.60
CA ARG A 287 9.05 -19.42 -15.38
C ARG A 287 9.28 -19.06 -13.90
N PRO A 288 10.10 -19.83 -13.17
CA PRO A 288 10.40 -19.55 -11.77
C PRO A 288 11.22 -18.27 -11.62
N SER A 289 11.08 -17.59 -10.49
CA SER A 289 11.83 -16.39 -10.14
C SER A 289 13.31 -16.69 -9.91
N GLU A 290 14.20 -15.97 -10.60
CA GLU A 290 15.64 -15.98 -10.36
C GLU A 290 16.02 -15.22 -9.07
N TYR A 291 15.12 -14.36 -8.60
CA TYR A 291 15.30 -13.54 -7.41
C TYR A 291 14.18 -13.86 -6.41
N PRO A 292 14.35 -14.89 -5.56
CA PRO A 292 13.34 -15.22 -4.56
C PRO A 292 13.17 -14.06 -3.57
N PRO A 293 11.94 -13.76 -3.12
CA PRO A 293 11.70 -12.70 -2.16
C PRO A 293 12.32 -13.06 -0.81
N ASP A 294 12.97 -12.09 -0.16
CA ASP A 294 13.50 -12.26 1.19
C ASP A 294 12.34 -12.26 2.21
N PRO A 295 12.15 -13.33 3.01
CA PRO A 295 11.08 -13.42 4.00
C PRO A 295 11.04 -12.26 5.00
N ILE A 296 12.21 -11.70 5.35
CA ILE A 296 12.31 -10.56 6.27
C ILE A 296 11.73 -9.31 5.62
N HIS A 297 12.06 -9.05 4.35
CA HIS A 297 11.53 -7.91 3.61
C HIS A 297 10.01 -8.02 3.41
N VAL A 298 9.53 -9.21 3.08
CA VAL A 298 8.08 -9.49 2.95
C VAL A 298 7.37 -9.23 4.27
N HIS A 299 7.85 -9.83 5.36
CA HIS A 299 7.23 -9.66 6.67
C HIS A 299 7.26 -8.19 7.12
N PHE A 300 8.38 -7.50 6.91
CA PHE A 300 8.49 -6.06 7.19
C PHE A 300 7.38 -5.28 6.48
N PHE A 301 7.19 -5.47 5.17
CA PHE A 301 6.20 -4.70 4.42
C PHE A 301 4.77 -5.01 4.87
N LEU A 302 4.45 -6.29 5.13
CA LEU A 302 3.13 -6.69 5.65
C LEU A 302 2.81 -6.02 7.00
N GLN A 303 3.77 -5.96 7.92
CA GLN A 303 3.57 -5.26 9.19
C GLN A 303 3.54 -3.75 9.02
N TYR A 304 4.31 -3.22 8.07
CA TYR A 304 4.32 -1.78 7.77
C TYR A 304 2.98 -1.29 7.24
N VAL A 305 2.28 -2.08 6.42
CA VAL A 305 0.90 -1.76 6.00
C VAL A 305 -0.04 -1.66 7.21
N LYS A 306 -0.03 -2.66 8.11
CA LYS A 306 -0.85 -2.65 9.32
C LYS A 306 -0.55 -1.46 10.23
N LEU A 307 0.73 -1.10 10.36
CA LEU A 307 1.14 0.09 11.09
C LEU A 307 0.55 1.36 10.46
N CYS A 308 0.57 1.47 9.13
CA CYS A 308 0.00 2.60 8.41
C CYS A 308 -1.54 2.70 8.56
N GLU A 309 -2.25 1.58 8.69
CA GLU A 309 -3.68 1.58 9.07
C GLU A 309 -3.89 2.22 10.44
N ILE A 310 -3.10 1.82 11.44
CA ILE A 310 -3.14 2.42 12.78
C ILE A 310 -2.79 3.91 12.72
N MET A 311 -1.76 4.29 11.97
CA MET A 311 -1.39 5.70 11.77
C MET A 311 -2.55 6.52 11.16
N GLY A 312 -3.26 5.95 10.17
CA GLY A 312 -4.43 6.58 9.58
C GLY A 312 -5.55 6.84 10.59
N LEU A 313 -5.82 5.86 11.46
CA LEU A 313 -6.81 6.02 12.54
C LEU A 313 -6.40 7.13 13.52
N VAL A 314 -5.14 7.16 13.96
CA VAL A 314 -4.63 8.20 14.86
C VAL A 314 -4.72 9.59 14.23
N LEU A 315 -4.32 9.73 12.96
CA LEU A 315 -4.42 10.99 12.22
C LEU A 315 -5.86 11.49 12.12
N SER A 316 -6.82 10.59 11.88
CA SER A 316 -8.25 10.93 11.80
C SER A 316 -8.84 11.40 13.14
N GLN A 317 -8.32 10.89 14.25
CA GLN A 317 -8.82 11.19 15.61
C GLN A 317 -8.16 12.43 16.24
N GLN A 318 -6.86 12.63 16.04
CA GLN A 318 -6.10 13.67 16.74
C GLN A 318 -5.95 14.98 15.95
N TYR A 319 -6.05 14.93 14.61
CA TYR A 319 -5.75 16.07 13.75
C TYR A 319 -6.88 16.43 12.76
N SER A 320 -8.05 15.78 12.85
CA SER A 320 -9.18 16.17 12.02
C SER A 320 -9.82 17.46 12.52
N VAL A 321 -9.67 18.54 11.74
CA VAL A 321 -10.50 19.75 11.84
C VAL A 321 -12.00 19.40 11.72
N THR A 322 -12.29 18.19 11.24
CA THR A 322 -13.61 17.58 11.09
C THR A 322 -14.38 17.46 12.41
N GLN A 323 -13.74 17.30 13.58
CA GLN A 323 -14.48 17.36 14.87
C GLN A 323 -15.13 18.73 15.07
N ASP A 324 -14.36 19.81 14.87
CA ASP A 324 -14.87 21.18 14.98
C ASP A 324 -15.81 21.53 13.82
N ARG A 325 -15.52 21.08 12.59
CA ARG A 325 -16.38 21.31 11.42
C ARG A 325 -17.70 20.55 11.46
N ILE A 326 -17.70 19.28 11.89
CA ILE A 326 -18.95 18.53 12.12
C ILE A 326 -19.72 19.23 13.23
N ARG A 327 -19.07 19.68 14.30
CA ARG A 327 -19.74 20.46 15.35
C ARG A 327 -20.33 21.77 14.81
N THR A 328 -19.60 22.54 14.01
CA THR A 328 -20.09 23.77 13.37
C THR A 328 -21.20 23.49 12.36
N CYS A 329 -21.09 22.46 11.53
CA CYS A 329 -22.14 22.01 10.61
C CYS A 329 -23.38 21.53 11.37
N MET A 330 -23.22 20.81 12.47
CA MET A 330 -24.32 20.35 13.32
C MET A 330 -24.99 21.53 14.04
N VAL A 331 -24.23 22.53 14.48
CA VAL A 331 -24.78 23.79 15.03
C VAL A 331 -25.55 24.55 13.95
N ALA A 332 -24.99 24.70 12.74
CA ALA A 332 -25.67 25.35 11.62
C ALA A 332 -26.92 24.59 11.16
N LEU A 333 -26.88 23.25 11.08
CA LEU A 333 -28.07 22.42 10.80
C LEU A 333 -29.13 22.58 11.89
N LYS A 334 -28.72 22.66 13.16
CA LYS A 334 -29.63 22.86 14.28
C LYS A 334 -30.30 24.23 14.25
N ASP A 335 -29.64 25.25 13.73
CA ASP A 335 -30.23 26.58 13.59
C ASP A 335 -31.21 26.64 12.40
N VAL A 336 -30.87 26.01 11.27
CA VAL A 336 -31.76 25.89 10.11
C VAL A 336 -32.99 25.02 10.41
N SER A 337 -32.83 23.96 11.22
CA SER A 337 -33.94 23.07 11.61
C SER A 337 -35.03 23.72 12.47
N ARG A 338 -34.76 24.88 13.07
CA ARG A 338 -35.76 25.63 13.84
C ARG A 338 -36.78 26.33 12.94
N VAL A 339 -36.45 26.53 11.67
CA VAL A 339 -37.25 27.30 10.70
C VAL A 339 -37.85 26.39 9.62
N TRP A 340 -37.18 25.28 9.28
CA TRP A 340 -37.59 24.39 8.18
C TRP A 340 -37.75 22.93 8.60
N LEU A 341 -38.93 22.35 8.35
CA LEU A 341 -39.31 21.00 8.80
C LEU A 341 -38.40 19.90 8.22
N VAL A 342 -37.99 20.02 6.95
CA VAL A 342 -37.04 19.10 6.32
C VAL A 342 -35.65 19.24 6.93
N GLY A 343 -35.24 20.46 7.29
CA GLY A 343 -34.01 20.72 8.04
C GLY A 343 -34.00 20.02 9.40
N LYS A 344 -35.16 19.95 10.08
CA LYS A 344 -35.34 19.19 11.32
C LYS A 344 -35.20 17.68 11.11
N MET A 345 -35.78 17.14 10.04
CA MET A 345 -35.65 15.72 9.72
C MET A 345 -34.20 15.32 9.40
N VAL A 346 -33.48 16.14 8.62
CA VAL A 346 -32.07 15.90 8.29
C VAL A 346 -31.20 16.02 9.55
N SER A 347 -31.41 17.05 10.38
CA SER A 347 -30.66 17.21 11.64
C SER A 347 -30.88 16.03 12.60
N THR A 348 -32.12 15.56 12.77
CA THR A 348 -32.44 14.42 13.64
C THR A 348 -31.87 13.10 13.08
N LEU A 349 -31.83 12.92 11.76
CA LEU A 349 -31.20 11.76 11.13
C LEU A 349 -29.69 11.74 11.37
N PHE A 350 -29.00 12.88 11.19
CA PHE A 350 -27.57 12.98 11.46
C PHE A 350 -27.25 12.80 12.95
N GLU A 351 -28.06 13.34 13.87
CA GLU A 351 -27.93 13.09 15.32
C GLU A 351 -28.13 11.60 15.66
N ALA A 352 -29.05 10.90 14.99
CA ALA A 352 -29.28 9.47 15.18
C ALA A 352 -28.12 8.60 14.64
N ILE A 353 -27.58 8.93 13.46
CA ILE A 353 -26.45 8.21 12.85
C ILE A 353 -25.18 8.39 13.69
N LEU A 354 -24.87 9.63 14.11
CA LEU A 354 -23.72 9.93 14.96
C LEU A 354 -23.91 9.36 16.38
N GLY A 355 -25.14 9.41 16.90
CA GLY A 355 -25.52 8.82 18.17
C GLY A 355 -25.29 7.31 18.21
N ASN A 356 -25.64 6.59 17.14
CA ASN A 356 -25.44 5.14 17.05
C ASN A 356 -23.97 4.75 17.07
N ARG A 357 -23.10 5.48 16.34
CA ARG A 357 -21.65 5.23 16.32
C ARG A 357 -21.02 5.41 17.71
N THR A 358 -21.45 6.44 18.45
CA THR A 358 -21.00 6.64 19.85
C THR A 358 -21.58 5.62 20.83
N LEU A 359 -22.76 5.06 20.56
CA LEU A 359 -23.36 3.99 21.36
C LEU A 359 -22.61 2.67 21.11
N GLU A 360 -22.29 2.33 19.86
CA GLU A 360 -21.48 1.16 19.49
C GLU A 360 -20.07 1.21 20.11
N GLU A 361 -19.40 2.36 20.06
CA GLU A 361 -18.09 2.54 20.72
C GLU A 361 -18.16 2.38 22.25
N ARG A 362 -19.25 2.85 22.88
CA ARG A 362 -19.48 2.68 24.31
C ARG A 362 -19.80 1.23 24.67
N LEU A 363 -20.55 0.51 23.83
CA LEU A 363 -20.85 -0.91 24.00
C LEU A 363 -19.59 -1.77 23.83
N GLN A 364 -18.73 -1.47 22.85
CA GLN A 364 -17.43 -2.16 22.67
C GLN A 364 -16.48 -1.89 23.85
N LYS A 365 -16.39 -0.65 24.34
CA LYS A 365 -15.59 -0.32 25.54
C LYS A 365 -16.14 -0.99 26.81
N ALA A 366 -17.45 -1.12 26.95
CA ALA A 366 -18.08 -1.83 28.07
C ALA A 366 -17.85 -3.34 28.01
N ALA A 367 -17.87 -3.94 26.81
CA ALA A 367 -17.54 -5.35 26.58
C ALA A 367 -16.05 -5.65 26.89
N GLY A 368 -15.13 -4.80 26.43
CA GLY A 368 -13.69 -4.94 26.70
C GLY A 368 -13.34 -4.83 28.20
N LYS A 369 -14.01 -3.93 28.94
CA LYS A 369 -13.85 -3.82 30.40
C LYS A 369 -14.32 -5.06 31.15
N ARG A 370 -15.41 -5.71 30.71
CA ARG A 370 -15.89 -6.97 31.32
C ARG A 370 -14.90 -8.12 31.10
N HIS A 371 -14.32 -8.21 29.89
CA HIS A 371 -13.32 -9.23 29.57
C HIS A 371 -12.03 -9.05 30.41
N SER A 372 -11.53 -7.82 30.52
CA SER A 372 -10.35 -7.52 31.36
C SER A 372 -10.59 -7.79 32.86
N LYS A 373 -11.79 -7.50 33.37
CA LYS A 373 -12.15 -7.75 34.76
C LYS A 373 -12.25 -9.25 35.06
N PHE A 374 -12.80 -10.03 34.13
CA PHE A 374 -12.86 -11.48 34.20
C PHE A 374 -11.45 -12.12 34.18
N GLN A 375 -10.56 -11.63 33.32
CA GLN A 375 -9.19 -12.12 33.21
C GLN A 375 -8.36 -11.83 34.47
N ARG A 376 -8.54 -10.65 35.09
CA ARG A 376 -7.91 -10.32 36.38
C ARG A 376 -8.44 -11.16 37.54
N SER A 377 -9.74 -11.45 37.59
CA SER A 377 -10.28 -12.35 38.61
C SER A 377 -9.78 -13.78 38.44
N MET A 378 -9.57 -14.24 37.20
CA MET A 378 -9.05 -15.57 36.91
C MET A 378 -7.57 -15.70 37.32
N GLN A 379 -6.75 -14.69 37.02
CA GLN A 379 -5.36 -14.63 37.49
C GLN A 379 -5.22 -14.59 39.02
N GLN A 380 -6.11 -13.86 39.71
CA GLN A 380 -6.12 -13.84 41.18
C GLN A 380 -6.50 -15.20 41.77
N LEU A 381 -7.44 -15.92 41.16
CA LEU A 381 -7.80 -17.29 41.58
C LEU A 381 -6.67 -18.30 41.34
N GLU A 382 -5.96 -18.19 40.21
CA GLU A 382 -4.79 -19.03 39.91
C GLU A 382 -3.62 -18.76 40.88
N GLN A 383 -3.34 -17.49 41.23
CA GLN A 383 -2.34 -17.15 42.24
C GLN A 383 -2.73 -17.68 43.63
N HIS A 384 -4.00 -17.55 44.02
CA HIS A 384 -4.46 -18.05 45.32
C HIS A 384 -4.37 -19.59 45.43
N ALA A 385 -4.62 -20.30 44.32
CA ALA A 385 -4.46 -21.75 44.25
C ALA A 385 -2.99 -22.16 44.31
N HIS A 386 -2.09 -21.40 43.66
CA HIS A 386 -0.66 -21.65 43.68
C HIS A 386 -0.06 -21.42 45.07
N ASP A 387 -0.46 -20.35 45.76
CA ASP A 387 -0.02 -20.04 47.12
C ASP A 387 -0.53 -21.08 48.14
N GLN A 388 -1.75 -21.60 47.99
CA GLN A 388 -2.25 -22.71 48.82
C GLN A 388 -1.46 -24.00 48.59
N GLN A 389 -1.09 -24.31 47.33
CA GLN A 389 -0.26 -25.48 47.03
C GLN A 389 1.15 -25.36 47.64
N GLN A 390 1.76 -24.17 47.58
CA GLN A 390 3.06 -23.92 48.21
C GLN A 390 2.98 -24.01 49.74
N HIS A 391 1.95 -23.43 50.35
CA HIS A 391 1.72 -23.54 51.80
C HIS A 391 1.52 -24.99 52.24
N HIS A 392 0.78 -25.80 51.47
CA HIS A 392 0.57 -27.21 51.76
C HIS A 392 1.87 -28.02 51.64
N GLN A 393 2.71 -27.75 50.63
CA GLN A 393 4.03 -28.38 50.52
C GLN A 393 5.00 -27.95 51.64
N GLN A 394 4.94 -26.69 52.07
CA GLN A 394 5.75 -26.18 53.18
C GLN A 394 5.35 -26.85 54.51
N GLN A 395 4.05 -26.97 54.79
CA GLN A 395 3.54 -27.68 55.97
C GLN A 395 3.93 -29.16 55.98
N MET A 396 3.88 -29.83 54.83
CA MET A 396 4.32 -31.23 54.73
C MET A 396 5.83 -31.37 54.98
N ARG A 397 6.66 -30.42 54.52
CA ARG A 397 8.10 -30.39 54.80
C ARG A 397 8.42 -30.11 56.27
N GLU A 398 7.69 -29.20 56.91
CA GLU A 398 7.87 -28.89 58.34
C GLU A 398 7.39 -30.02 59.25
N SER A 399 6.29 -30.70 58.89
CA SER A 399 5.81 -31.89 59.59
C SER A 399 6.79 -33.06 59.47
N ALA A 400 7.39 -33.27 58.28
CA ALA A 400 8.43 -34.28 58.08
C ALA A 400 9.72 -33.98 58.87
N LYS A 401 10.11 -32.71 59.00
CA LYS A 401 11.27 -32.31 59.84
C LYS A 401 11.03 -32.56 61.33
N ARG A 402 9.87 -32.18 61.87
CA ARG A 402 9.53 -32.47 63.29
C ARG A 402 9.50 -33.96 63.60
N LYS A 403 9.05 -34.78 62.64
CA LYS A 403 9.02 -36.25 62.79
C LYS A 403 10.42 -36.89 62.79
N TYR A 404 11.42 -36.23 62.22
CA TYR A 404 12.82 -36.68 62.22
C TYR A 404 13.58 -36.28 63.50
N ASP A 405 13.30 -35.10 64.04
CA ASP A 405 13.92 -34.61 65.29
C ASP A 405 13.40 -35.35 66.54
N ASP A 406 12.14 -35.80 66.55
CA ASP A 406 11.56 -36.59 67.66
C ASP A 406 12.00 -38.07 67.69
N MET A 407 12.73 -38.57 66.68
CA MET A 407 13.22 -39.96 66.61
C MET A 407 14.70 -40.12 66.97
N ALA A 408 15.43 -39.05 67.31
CA ALA A 408 16.90 -39.05 67.36
C ALA A 408 17.52 -38.88 68.77
N ILE A 409 16.80 -39.13 69.86
CA ILE A 409 17.37 -39.13 71.23
C ILE A 409 16.81 -40.30 72.05
N ASP A 410 17.30 -41.51 71.80
CA ASP A 410 17.63 -42.48 72.87
C ASP A 410 18.44 -43.66 72.30
N PHE A 411 19.18 -44.33 73.18
CA PHE A 411 20.08 -45.50 73.00
C PHE A 411 21.59 -45.24 72.93
N SER A 412 22.17 -45.41 74.11
CA SER A 412 23.55 -45.61 74.46
C SER A 412 24.08 -47.03 74.10
N VAL A 413 25.35 -47.04 73.66
CA VAL A 413 26.42 -48.02 73.92
C VAL A 413 26.30 -49.46 73.36
N SER A 414 27.12 -49.77 72.35
CA SER A 414 28.34 -50.60 72.47
C SER A 414 28.76 -51.22 71.13
N THR A 415 29.95 -50.86 70.64
CA THR A 415 30.70 -51.57 69.60
C THR A 415 31.56 -52.67 70.23
N PRO A 416 31.83 -53.76 69.48
CA PRO A 416 33.23 -54.15 69.31
C PRO A 416 33.62 -54.46 67.85
N THR A 417 34.87 -54.09 67.58
CA THR A 417 35.74 -54.26 66.40
C THR A 417 35.86 -55.68 65.84
N PRO A 418 36.40 -55.84 64.62
CA PRO A 418 37.77 -56.37 64.55
C PRO A 418 38.72 -55.62 63.60
N GLN A 419 40.00 -55.81 63.92
CA GLN A 419 41.23 -55.21 63.39
C GLN A 419 41.52 -55.64 61.94
N GLU A 420 42.27 -54.80 61.22
CA GLU A 420 43.42 -55.32 60.46
C GLU A 420 44.55 -54.29 60.38
N SER A 421 45.75 -54.85 60.27
CA SER A 421 47.03 -54.33 60.68
C SER A 421 47.84 -53.65 59.57
N HIS A 422 48.53 -52.58 59.97
CA HIS A 422 49.93 -52.23 59.69
C HIS A 422 50.52 -52.14 58.25
N ILE A 423 50.96 -50.91 57.94
CA ILE A 423 52.35 -50.47 57.64
C ILE A 423 53.07 -50.97 56.37
N ARG A 424 53.53 -49.98 55.58
CA ARG A 424 54.94 -49.75 55.19
C ARG A 424 55.17 -48.23 55.23
N ILE A 425 56.14 -47.64 55.93
CA ILE A 425 57.15 -48.08 56.93
C ILE A 425 57.16 -47.02 58.04
#